data_AF-A0A521EN96-F1
#
_entry.id   AF-A0A521EN96-F1
#
_cell.length_a   1.000
_cell.length_b   1.000
_cell.length_c   1.000
_cell.angle_alpha   90.00
_cell.angle_beta   90.00
_cell.angle_gamma   90.00
#
_symmetry.space_group_name_H-M   'P 1'
#
loop_
_entity.id
_entity.type
_entity.pdbx_description
1 polymer ?
#
loop_
_entity_poly.entity_id
_entity_poly.type
_entity_poly.pdbx_seq_one_letter_code
_entity_poly.pdbx_strand_id
1 'polypeptide(L)'
;MEEAKKKGIEYKAVVLQNGDTLKQLLAQSRYLLYKSQSKWTKEQQDSAVILFQRYPDIKLAYTLAQKLSWIYSNTMDKTGI
;
A
#
# COMPACT_ATOMS: atom_id res chain seq x y z
N MET A 1 3.86 -18.85 -10.51
CA MET A 1 2.98 -20.05 -10.44
C MET A 1 3.53 -21.14 -11.35
N GLU A 2 3.85 -20.80 -12.60
CA GLU A 2 4.52 -21.66 -13.57
C GLU A 2 5.82 -22.32 -13.05
N GLU A 3 6.70 -21.58 -12.38
CA GLU A 3 8.01 -22.12 -11.97
C GLU A 3 7.99 -23.01 -10.72
N ALA A 4 7.02 -22.82 -9.82
CA ALA A 4 6.89 -23.65 -8.61
C ALA A 4 6.30 -25.03 -8.93
N LYS A 5 5.36 -25.10 -9.88
CA LYS A 5 4.84 -26.38 -10.42
C LYS A 5 5.94 -27.21 -11.07
N LYS A 6 6.94 -26.58 -11.69
CA LYS A 6 8.08 -27.26 -12.31
C LYS A 6 9.06 -27.91 -11.32
N LYS A 7 9.05 -27.51 -10.04
CA LYS A 7 10.04 -27.98 -9.03
C LYS A 7 9.46 -28.88 -7.94
N GLY A 8 8.15 -29.15 -7.94
CA GLY A 8 7.51 -30.00 -6.93
C GLY A 8 7.58 -29.45 -5.50
N ILE A 9 7.89 -28.16 -5.35
CA ILE A 9 7.96 -27.49 -4.05
C ILE A 9 6.58 -26.86 -3.81
N GLU A 10 5.88 -27.28 -2.76
CA GLU A 10 4.64 -26.62 -2.32
C GLU A 10 4.91 -25.12 -2.15
N TYR A 11 4.25 -24.31 -2.97
CA TYR A 11 4.24 -22.87 -2.78
C TYR A 11 3.43 -22.57 -1.50
N LYS A 12 4.11 -22.47 -0.36
CA LYS A 12 3.51 -21.95 0.86
C LYS A 12 3.35 -20.44 0.71
N ALA A 13 2.13 -20.01 0.39
CA ALA A 13 1.79 -18.60 0.45
C ALA A 13 2.10 -18.10 1.87
N VAL A 14 2.90 -17.06 2.00
CA VAL A 14 3.10 -16.40 3.29
C VAL A 14 1.75 -15.79 3.68
N VAL A 15 1.10 -16.44 4.64
CA VAL A 15 -0.09 -15.92 5.31
C VAL A 15 0.39 -14.90 6.33
N LEU A 16 -0.13 -13.68 6.22
CA LEU A 16 0.19 -12.57 7.10
C LEU A 16 -0.62 -12.70 8.40
N GLN A 17 -0.25 -11.94 9.43
CA GLN A 17 -0.92 -11.99 10.75
C GLN A 17 -2.44 -11.70 10.67
N ASN A 18 -2.88 -11.00 9.64
CA ASN A 18 -4.29 -10.69 9.38
C ASN A 18 -5.03 -11.79 8.58
N GLY A 19 -4.39 -12.91 8.28
CA GLY A 19 -4.97 -14.01 7.49
C GLY A 19 -4.90 -13.82 5.97
N ASP A 20 -4.42 -12.68 5.47
CA ASP A 20 -4.26 -12.44 4.04
C ASP A 20 -3.01 -13.11 3.48
N THR A 21 -3.08 -13.52 2.22
CA THR A 21 -1.88 -13.81 1.44
C THR A 21 -1.17 -12.52 1.04
N LEU A 22 0.14 -12.60 0.80
CA LEU A 22 0.91 -11.48 0.25
C LEU A 22 0.30 -10.88 -1.04
N LYS A 23 -0.30 -11.72 -1.91
CA LYS A 23 -0.96 -11.24 -3.13
C LYS A 23 -2.19 -10.41 -2.82
N GLN A 24 -3.01 -10.84 -1.86
CA GLN A 24 -4.18 -10.09 -1.42
C GLN A 24 -3.77 -8.76 -0.79
N LEU A 25 -2.74 -8.75 0.07
CA LEU A 25 -2.20 -7.53 0.64
C LEU A 25 -1.80 -6.53 -0.46
N LEU A 26 -1.04 -6.96 -1.46
CA LEU A 26 -0.60 -6.09 -2.56
C LEU A 26 -1.78 -5.56 -3.40
N ALA A 27 -2.76 -6.42 -3.69
CA ALA A 27 -3.94 -6.04 -4.46
C ALA A 27 -4.81 -5.02 -3.70
N GLN A 28 -5.05 -5.23 -2.40
CA GLN A 28 -5.78 -4.29 -1.55
C GLN A 28 -4.99 -2.98 -1.38
N SER A 29 -3.68 -3.09 -1.21
CA SER A 29 -2.80 -1.96 -1.00
C SER A 29 -2.79 -0.97 -2.16
N ARG A 30 -2.96 -1.45 -3.39
CA ARG A 30 -3.03 -0.58 -4.57
C ARG A 30 -4.03 0.56 -4.39
N TYR A 31 -5.24 0.29 -3.88
CA TYR A 31 -6.25 1.33 -3.66
C TYR A 31 -5.95 2.22 -2.45
N LEU A 32 -5.29 1.67 -1.43
CA LEU A 32 -4.86 2.40 -0.24
C LEU A 32 -3.87 3.52 -0.61
N LEU A 33 -2.93 3.23 -1.51
CA LEU A 33 -1.86 4.15 -1.91
C LEU A 33 -2.33 5.40 -2.65
N TYR A 34 -3.55 5.39 -3.22
CA TYR A 34 -4.14 6.57 -3.88
C TYR A 34 -4.88 7.51 -2.93
N LYS A 35 -5.09 7.10 -1.67
CA LYS A 35 -5.85 7.87 -0.68
C LYS A 35 -4.93 8.45 0.38
N SER A 36 -5.31 9.60 0.94
CA SER A 36 -4.69 10.11 2.15
C SER A 36 -4.97 9.20 3.34
N GLN A 37 -4.02 9.10 4.25
CA GLN A 37 -4.09 8.26 5.46
C GLN A 37 -5.34 8.56 6.30
N SER A 38 -5.81 9.80 6.31
CA SER A 38 -7.02 10.22 7.02
C SER A 38 -8.30 9.57 6.50
N LYS A 39 -8.28 9.00 5.29
CA LYS A 39 -9.42 8.33 4.66
C LYS A 39 -9.37 6.80 4.78
N TRP A 40 -8.40 6.26 5.51
CA TRP A 40 -8.23 4.82 5.66
C TRP A 40 -9.15 4.26 6.74
N THR A 41 -9.74 3.10 6.48
CA THR A 41 -10.39 2.29 7.51
C THR A 41 -9.34 1.67 8.44
N LYS A 42 -9.78 1.11 9.57
CA LYS A 42 -8.86 0.48 10.53
C LYS A 42 -8.11 -0.70 9.90
N GLU A 43 -8.80 -1.51 9.11
CA GLU A 43 -8.24 -2.66 8.39
C GLU A 43 -7.20 -2.22 7.35
N GLN A 44 -7.44 -1.08 6.69
CA GLN A 44 -6.49 -0.49 5.75
C GLN A 44 -5.24 0.04 6.45
N GLN A 45 -5.38 0.64 7.63
CA GLN A 45 -4.23 1.07 8.44
C GLN A 45 -3.38 -0.12 8.86
N ASP A 46 -4.01 -1.19 9.34
CA ASP A 46 -3.28 -2.39 9.79
C ASP A 46 -2.56 -3.06 8.60
N SER A 47 -3.21 -3.11 7.43
CA SER A 47 -2.59 -3.57 6.18
C SER A 47 -1.43 -2.67 5.73
N ALA A 48 -1.55 -1.35 5.88
CA ALA A 48 -0.50 -0.38 5.56
C ALA A 48 0.74 -0.60 6.41
N VAL A 49 0.58 -0.90 7.71
CA VAL A 49 1.69 -1.20 8.62
C VAL A 49 2.49 -2.39 8.09
N ILE A 50 1.81 -3.48 7.75
CA ILE A 50 2.47 -4.69 7.22
C ILE A 50 3.13 -4.40 5.87
N LEU A 51 2.45 -3.71 4.96
CA LEU A 51 2.97 -3.33 3.65
C LEU A 51 4.25 -2.51 3.78
N PHE A 52 4.24 -1.47 4.61
CA PHE A 52 5.36 -0.54 4.74
C PHE A 52 6.53 -1.10 5.54
N GLN A 53 6.29 -2.03 6.48
CA GLN A 53 7.37 -2.78 7.11
C GLN A 53 8.09 -3.67 6.09
N ARG A 54 7.35 -4.28 5.16
CA ARG A 54 7.90 -5.20 4.16
C ARG A 54 8.49 -4.48 2.95
N TYR A 55 7.95 -3.32 2.59
CA TYR A 55 8.31 -2.54 1.42
C TYR A 55 8.54 -1.06 1.81
N PRO A 56 9.68 -0.74 2.44
CA PRO A 56 9.98 0.62 2.88
C PRO A 56 10.03 1.63 1.72
N ASP A 57 10.44 1.20 0.53
CA ASP A 57 10.48 2.07 -0.66
C ASP A 57 9.07 2.51 -1.09
N ILE A 58 8.07 1.64 -0.94
CA ILE A 58 6.66 1.97 -1.19
C ILE A 58 6.18 3.02 -0.17
N LYS A 59 6.58 2.89 1.11
CA LYS A 59 6.29 3.89 2.14
C LYS A 59 6.88 5.26 1.78
N LEU A 60 8.13 5.27 1.33
CA LEU A 60 8.81 6.51 0.92
C LEU A 60 8.09 7.15 -0.27
N ALA A 61 7.83 6.39 -1.34
CA ALA A 61 7.12 6.87 -2.51
C ALA A 61 5.72 7.42 -2.17
N TYR A 62 4.95 6.68 -1.36
CA TYR A 62 3.64 7.12 -0.87
C TYR A 62 3.75 8.44 -0.10
N THR A 63 4.70 8.54 0.83
CA THR A 63 4.89 9.73 1.67
C THR A 63 5.25 10.96 0.82
N LEU A 64 6.13 10.80 -0.17
CA LEU A 64 6.50 11.87 -1.10
C LEU A 64 5.29 12.32 -1.94
N ALA A 65 4.51 11.39 -2.47
CA ALA A 65 3.30 11.70 -3.24
C ALA A 65 2.24 12.44 -2.42
N GLN A 66 2.03 12.04 -1.16
CA GLN A 66 1.10 12.72 -0.25
C GLN A 66 1.59 14.13 0.10
N LYS A 67 2.89 14.31 0.37
CA LYS A 67 3.47 15.64 0.62
C LYS A 67 3.29 16.56 -0.59
N LEU A 68 3.55 16.08 -1.80
CA LEU A 68 3.34 16.84 -3.02
C LEU A 68 1.87 17.23 -3.20
N SER A 69 0.96 16.29 -2.96
CA SER A 69 -0.49 16.54 -3.02
C SER A 69 -0.94 17.60 -2.02
N TRP A 70 -0.37 17.56 -0.80
CA TRP A 70 -0.63 18.56 0.24
C TRP A 70 -0.11 19.93 -0.16
N ILE A 71 1.13 20.04 -0.65
CA ILE A 71 1.70 21.30 -1.15
C ILE A 71 0.77 21.88 -2.22
N TYR A 72 0.48 21.12 -3.28
CA TYR A 72 -0.41 21.55 -4.36
C TYR A 72 -1.77 22.06 -3.87
N SER A 73 -2.36 21.40 -2.87
CA SER A 73 -3.69 21.75 -2.35
C SER A 73 -3.69 22.97 -1.42
N ASN A 74 -2.55 23.31 -0.81
CA ASN A 74 -2.44 24.37 0.21
C ASN A 74 -1.64 25.60 -0.24
N THR A 75 -0.86 25.49 -1.33
CA THR A 75 -0.06 26.62 -1.84
C THR A 75 -0.65 27.24 -3.10
N MET A 76 -1.66 26.64 -3.72
CA MET A 76 -2.46 27.33 -4.72
C MET A 76 -3.54 28.12 -4.00
N ASP A 77 -3.33 29.43 -3.92
CA ASP A 77 -4.37 30.38 -3.55
C ASP A 77 -5.57 30.14 -4.47
N LYS A 78 -6.69 29.72 -3.88
CA LYS A 78 -7.97 29.55 -4.61
C LYS A 78 -8.63 30.89 -4.92
N THR A 79 -7.94 32.00 -4.68
CA THR A 79 -8.28 33.37 -5.04
C THR A 79 -7.90 33.60 -6.50
N GLY A 80 -8.77 33.14 -7.39
CA GLY A 80 -8.59 33.34 -8.82
C GLY A 80 -9.83 32.99 -9.64
N ILE A 81 -11.03 33.23 -9.12
CA ILE A 81 -12.27 33.44 -9.89
C ILE A 81 -13.11 34.48 -9.14
#